data_AF-A0A3M7NWN7-F1
#
_entry.id   AF-A0A3M7NWN7-F1
#
_cell.length_a   1.000
_cell.length_b   1.000
_cell.length_c   1.000
_cell.angle_alpha   90.00
_cell.angle_beta   90.00
_cell.angle_gamma   90.00
#
_symmetry.space_group_name_H-M   'P 1'
#
loop_
_entity.id
_entity.type
_entity.pdbx_description
1 polymer ?
#
loop_
_entity_poly.entity_id
_entity_poly.type
_entity_poly.pdbx_seq_one_letter_code
_entity_poly.pdbx_strand_id
1 'polypeptide(L)'
;MTSSTPTELELSPSKARLAATTSLAWTRITSWLTTLFSPAPVPPFEQNPSTLAYLQQLMQANLTADQIGSMQRKARDALDSMARTSVLLASFPSLSPPGKEEEEVRAGEGGNDTSAVRIGQSMHLLTQQLFTLENQVRELKALNAQLARESAAAQGAAAELENRLMGPQAESELECMRLRTAQWAREIKQIGLKTEDERQTRVAAKRSEVRALEQRLRSFHGLPPDVEASRDEVKRAQRELDQWKTKREDMFKQM
;
A
#
# COMPACT_ATOMS: atom_id res chain seq x y z
N MET A 1 27.90 -1.11 -39.09
CA MET A 1 27.99 -1.81 -37.79
C MET A 1 27.31 -0.94 -36.75
N THR A 2 26.43 -1.58 -35.96
CA THR A 2 25.73 -1.14 -34.73
C THR A 2 24.83 0.10 -34.80
N SER A 3 23.57 -0.17 -35.13
CA SER A 3 22.40 0.64 -34.79
C SER A 3 22.17 0.64 -33.28
N SER A 4 22.36 1.78 -32.62
CA SER A 4 21.91 1.99 -31.25
C SER A 4 20.48 2.54 -31.30
N THR A 5 19.50 1.68 -31.07
CA THR A 5 18.12 2.09 -30.79
C THR A 5 18.11 2.90 -29.49
N PRO A 6 17.66 4.16 -29.48
CA PRO A 6 17.50 4.90 -28.24
C PRO A 6 16.42 4.21 -27.41
N THR A 7 16.79 3.84 -26.19
CA THR A 7 15.96 3.13 -25.22
C THR A 7 14.66 3.91 -24.97
N GLU A 8 13.53 3.22 -25.01
CA GLU A 8 12.15 3.69 -24.81
C GLU A 8 11.89 4.50 -23.51
N LEU A 9 12.90 4.60 -22.64
CA LEU A 9 12.96 5.41 -21.43
C LEU A 9 13.17 6.91 -21.68
N GLU A 10 13.67 7.33 -22.85
CA GLU A 10 13.92 8.75 -23.15
C GLU A 10 12.70 9.52 -23.69
N LEU A 11 11.62 8.83 -24.08
CA LEU A 11 10.50 9.44 -24.80
C LEU A 11 9.40 10.04 -23.89
N SER A 12 9.55 10.00 -22.56
CA SER A 12 8.63 10.69 -21.65
C SER A 12 9.26 11.01 -20.28
N PRO A 13 9.49 12.29 -19.94
CA PRO A 13 10.00 12.73 -18.63
C PRO A 13 9.21 12.17 -17.45
N SER A 14 7.92 11.91 -17.62
CA SER A 14 7.04 11.35 -16.61
C SER A 14 7.38 9.88 -16.29
N LYS A 15 7.70 9.07 -17.30
CA LYS A 15 8.13 7.67 -17.11
C LYS A 15 9.50 7.59 -16.44
N ALA A 16 10.43 8.47 -16.84
CA ALA A 16 11.75 8.56 -16.23
C ALA A 16 11.68 8.96 -14.73
N ARG A 17 10.79 9.89 -14.37
CA ARG A 17 10.55 10.26 -12.97
C ARG A 17 9.99 9.09 -12.15
N LEU A 18 9.02 8.34 -12.69
CA LEU A 18 8.46 7.16 -12.03
C LEU A 18 9.48 6.03 -11.87
N ALA A 19 10.35 5.82 -12.86
CA ALA A 19 11.46 4.87 -12.77
C ALA A 19 12.51 5.30 -11.71
N ALA A 20 12.79 6.61 -11.60
CA ALA A 20 13.71 7.14 -10.60
C ALA A 20 13.15 7.01 -9.17
N THR A 21 11.86 7.30 -8.96
CA THR A 21 11.23 7.18 -7.63
C THR A 21 11.14 5.73 -7.17
N THR A 22 10.82 4.81 -8.08
CA THR A 22 10.78 3.37 -7.79
C THR A 22 12.18 2.81 -7.49
N SER A 23 13.21 3.24 -8.22
CA SER A 23 14.60 2.88 -7.94
C SER A 23 15.08 3.35 -6.56
N LEU A 24 14.73 4.57 -6.17
CA LEU A 24 15.05 5.11 -4.84
C LEU A 24 14.32 4.34 -3.73
N ALA A 25 13.05 3.98 -3.97
CA ALA A 25 12.27 3.17 -3.03
C ALA A 25 12.91 1.80 -2.80
N TRP A 26 13.37 1.13 -3.86
CA TRP A 26 14.07 -0.14 -3.75
C TRP A 26 15.40 -0.01 -2.99
N THR A 27 16.18 1.04 -3.28
CA THR A 27 17.46 1.28 -2.59
C THR A 27 17.26 1.41 -1.08
N ARG A 28 16.20 2.13 -0.66
CA ARG A 28 15.86 2.31 0.76
C ARG A 28 15.40 1.01 1.44
N ILE A 29 14.63 0.17 0.73
CA ILE A 29 14.23 -1.14 1.26
C ILE A 29 15.44 -2.06 1.40
N THR A 30 16.32 -2.10 0.38
CA THR A 30 17.50 -2.96 0.41
C THR A 30 18.45 -2.59 1.54
N SER A 31 18.68 -1.29 1.80
CA SER A 31 19.52 -0.86 2.93
C SER A 31 18.89 -1.23 4.29
N TRP A 32 17.58 -1.09 4.42
CA TRP A 32 16.84 -1.50 5.62
C TRP A 32 16.91 -3.01 5.85
N LEU A 33 16.67 -3.83 4.82
CA LEU A 33 16.79 -5.30 4.90
C LEU A 33 18.21 -5.73 5.22
N THR A 34 19.22 -5.10 4.63
CA THR A 34 20.63 -5.40 4.93
C THR A 34 20.96 -5.15 6.40
N THR A 35 20.38 -4.10 6.98
CA THR A 35 20.54 -3.80 8.41
C THR A 35 19.83 -4.84 9.29
N LEU A 36 18.65 -5.32 8.87
CA LEU A 36 17.83 -6.28 9.63
C LEU A 36 18.42 -7.70 9.63
N PHE A 37 18.98 -8.13 8.50
CA PHE A 37 19.46 -9.50 8.31
C PHE A 37 20.95 -9.70 8.65
N SER A 38 21.70 -8.63 8.92
CA SER A 38 23.13 -8.71 9.23
C SER A 38 23.42 -9.64 10.43
N PRO A 39 24.41 -10.57 10.32
CA PRO A 39 25.40 -10.72 9.24
C PRO A 39 24.97 -11.65 8.08
N ALA A 40 23.76 -12.23 8.12
CA ALA A 40 23.26 -13.12 7.09
C ALA A 40 22.83 -12.33 5.82
N PRO A 41 22.97 -12.93 4.62
CA PRO A 41 22.50 -12.30 3.40
C PRO A 41 20.97 -12.27 3.37
N VAL A 42 20.41 -11.21 2.78
CA VAL A 42 18.96 -11.08 2.56
C VAL A 42 18.49 -12.21 1.62
N PRO A 43 17.46 -12.98 1.97
CA PRO A 43 16.91 -14.02 1.09
C PRO A 43 16.44 -13.45 -0.26
N PRO A 44 16.56 -14.19 -1.36
CA PRO A 44 16.09 -13.73 -2.66
C PRO A 44 14.55 -13.60 -2.66
N PHE A 45 14.04 -12.53 -3.25
CA PHE A 45 12.62 -12.28 -3.40
C PHE A 45 12.30 -11.59 -4.73
N GLU A 46 11.03 -11.67 -5.14
CA GLU A 46 10.56 -11.10 -6.41
C GLU A 46 10.39 -9.57 -6.31
N GLN A 47 11.06 -8.83 -7.19
CA GLN A 47 10.96 -7.38 -7.28
C GLN A 47 9.80 -6.96 -8.17
N ASN A 48 8.59 -7.03 -7.63
CA ASN A 48 7.37 -6.55 -8.27
C ASN A 48 6.77 -5.36 -7.48
N PRO A 49 5.90 -4.52 -8.09
CA PRO A 49 5.36 -3.33 -7.43
C PRO A 49 4.50 -3.64 -6.20
N SER A 50 3.86 -4.81 -6.16
CA SER A 50 3.08 -5.28 -5.00
C SER A 50 3.98 -5.61 -3.81
N THR A 51 5.11 -6.27 -4.06
CA THR A 51 6.16 -6.55 -3.07
C THR A 51 6.78 -5.26 -2.56
N LEU A 52 7.04 -4.28 -3.43
CA LEU A 52 7.54 -2.96 -3.03
C LEU A 52 6.58 -2.29 -2.03
N ALA A 53 5.29 -2.24 -2.36
CA ALA A 53 4.27 -1.62 -1.51
C ALA A 53 4.18 -2.32 -0.15
N TYR A 54 4.18 -3.66 -0.15
CA TYR A 54 4.14 -4.43 1.09
C TYR A 54 5.38 -4.22 1.96
N LEU A 55 6.58 -4.26 1.37
CA LEU A 55 7.83 -4.01 2.09
C LEU A 55 7.94 -2.58 2.62
N GLN A 56 7.43 -1.59 1.88
CA GLN A 56 7.35 -0.21 2.36
C GLN A 56 6.44 -0.09 3.58
N GLN A 57 5.27 -0.74 3.55
CA GLN A 57 4.35 -0.77 4.67
C GLN A 57 4.97 -1.46 5.89
N LEU A 58 5.64 -2.60 5.68
CA LEU A 58 6.31 -3.33 6.75
C LEU A 58 7.45 -2.52 7.37
N MET A 59 8.26 -1.86 6.54
CA MET A 59 9.33 -0.98 7.00
C MET A 59 8.77 0.16 7.87
N GLN A 60 7.67 0.80 7.45
CA GLN A 60 7.02 1.84 8.23
C GLN A 60 6.45 1.30 9.54
N ALA A 61 5.77 0.15 9.51
CA ALA A 61 5.23 -0.48 10.70
C ALA A 61 6.34 -0.81 11.73
N ASN A 62 7.47 -1.36 11.28
CA ASN A 62 8.60 -1.63 12.16
C ASN A 62 9.18 -0.34 12.77
N LEU A 63 9.36 0.72 11.97
CA LEU A 63 9.81 2.01 12.48
C LEU A 63 8.86 2.59 13.54
N THR A 64 7.54 2.46 13.33
CA THR A 64 6.56 2.89 14.34
C THR A 64 6.62 2.02 15.60
N ALA A 65 6.81 0.72 15.47
CA ALA A 65 6.96 -0.19 16.60
C ALA A 65 8.22 0.14 17.42
N ASP A 66 9.35 0.41 16.76
CA ASP A 66 10.59 0.83 17.41
C ASP A 66 10.43 2.15 18.18
N GLN A 67 9.71 3.11 17.58
CA GLN A 67 9.38 4.38 18.25
C GLN A 67 8.52 4.15 19.49
N ILE A 68 7.47 3.33 19.39
CA ILE A 68 6.59 3.00 20.53
C ILE A 68 7.41 2.30 21.64
N GLY A 69 8.24 1.32 21.29
CA GLY A 69 9.09 0.62 22.26
C GLY A 69 10.13 1.53 22.92
N SER A 70 10.66 2.51 22.20
CA SER A 70 11.54 3.54 22.77
C SER A 70 10.79 4.44 23.77
N MET A 71 9.58 4.88 23.42
CA MET A 71 8.74 5.69 24.30
C MET A 71 8.31 4.92 25.56
N GLN A 72 7.94 3.65 25.42
CA GLN A 72 7.59 2.78 26.53
C GLN A 72 8.77 2.55 27.48
N ARG A 73 9.98 2.32 26.96
CA ARG A 73 11.18 2.21 27.80
C ARG A 73 11.44 3.49 28.57
N LYS A 74 11.41 4.66 27.91
CA LYS A 74 11.56 5.96 28.57
C LYS A 74 10.50 6.20 29.65
N ALA A 75 9.25 5.85 29.39
CA ALA A 75 8.16 5.98 30.36
C ALA A 75 8.37 5.05 31.57
N ARG A 76 8.84 3.82 31.34
CA ARG A 76 9.18 2.88 32.40
C ARG A 76 10.36 3.37 33.23
N ASP A 77 11.43 3.84 32.60
CA ASP A 77 12.61 4.37 33.29
C ASP A 77 12.23 5.60 34.13
N ALA A 78 11.33 6.46 33.63
CA ALA A 78 10.78 7.58 34.38
C ALA A 78 9.96 7.11 35.60
N LEU A 79 9.11 6.09 35.44
CA LEU A 79 8.34 5.53 36.55
C LEU A 79 9.24 4.88 37.61
N ASP A 80 10.27 4.14 37.19
CA ASP A 80 11.26 3.55 38.10
C ASP A 80 12.06 4.65 38.83
N SER A 81 12.37 5.76 38.16
CA SER A 81 12.99 6.93 38.81
C SER A 81 12.08 7.56 39.87
N MET A 82 10.77 7.65 39.59
CA MET A 82 9.77 8.16 40.54
C MET A 82 9.52 7.20 41.70
N ALA A 83 9.55 5.89 41.45
CA ALA A 83 9.45 4.89 42.52
C ALA A 83 10.67 4.95 43.44
N ARG A 84 11.88 5.15 42.90
CA ARG A 84 13.10 5.33 43.69
C ARG A 84 13.07 6.59 44.54
N THR A 85 12.59 7.71 44.02
CA THR A 85 12.41 8.94 44.82
C THR A 85 11.33 8.78 45.88
N SER A 86 10.24 8.04 45.59
CA SER A 86 9.18 7.72 46.56
C SER A 86 9.67 6.81 47.69
N VAL A 87 10.47 5.77 47.41
CA VAL A 87 11.07 4.90 48.44
C VAL A 87 12.07 5.69 49.32
N LEU A 88 12.85 6.60 48.73
CA LEU A 88 13.69 7.52 49.49
C LEU A 88 12.85 8.46 50.38
N LEU A 89 11.69 8.91 49.91
CA LEU A 89 10.76 9.73 50.69
C LEU A 89 10.07 8.93 51.82
N ALA A 90 9.77 7.66 51.60
CA ALA A 90 9.20 6.75 52.59
C ALA A 90 10.22 6.23 53.63
N SER A 91 11.52 6.35 53.33
CA SER A 91 12.62 6.05 54.26
C SER A 91 12.90 7.20 55.25
N PHE A 92 12.21 8.33 55.14
CA PHE A 92 12.18 9.30 56.23
C PHE A 92 11.40 8.69 57.39
N PRO A 93 11.97 8.62 58.62
CA PRO A 93 11.22 8.12 59.76
C PRO A 93 10.01 9.01 59.97
N SER A 94 8.83 8.40 59.90
CA SER A 94 7.57 8.96 60.37
C SER A 94 7.82 9.58 61.74
N LEU A 95 7.74 10.92 61.82
CA LEU A 95 7.62 11.64 63.08
C LEU A 95 6.26 11.28 63.69
N SER A 96 6.18 10.11 64.31
CA SER A 96 5.17 9.87 65.33
C SER A 96 5.43 10.83 66.49
N PRO A 97 4.41 11.54 66.99
CA PRO A 97 4.57 12.31 68.21
C PRO A 97 4.84 11.32 69.36
N PRO A 98 5.86 11.54 70.22
CA PRO A 98 6.09 10.66 71.35
C PRO A 98 4.88 10.70 72.28
N GLY A 99 4.26 9.54 72.42
CA GLY A 99 3.33 9.24 73.49
C GLY A 99 3.98 9.45 74.85
N LYS A 100 3.13 9.86 75.78
CA LYS A 100 3.38 10.14 77.19
C LYS A 100 3.87 8.89 77.92
N GLU A 101 4.53 9.10 79.06
CA GLU A 101 5.15 8.11 79.98
C GLU A 101 6.59 7.82 79.53
N GLU A 102 7.65 8.39 80.11
CA GLU A 102 8.02 8.50 81.52
C GLU A 102 8.86 9.78 81.75
N GLU A 103 8.89 10.23 83.01
CA GLU A 103 9.90 11.08 83.68
C GLU A 103 9.28 12.27 84.44
N GLU A 104 8.54 11.89 85.49
CA GLU A 104 8.53 12.65 86.73
C GLU A 104 9.92 12.54 87.36
N VAL A 105 10.70 13.62 87.38
CA VAL A 105 11.62 14.01 88.46
C VAL A 105 12.28 15.37 88.14
N ARG A 106 12.16 16.27 89.11
CA ARG A 106 12.95 17.50 89.36
C ARG A 106 12.63 18.77 88.56
N ALA A 107 12.14 19.74 89.35
CA ALA A 107 12.20 21.16 89.10
C ALA A 107 13.61 21.63 88.70
N GLY A 108 13.67 22.43 87.63
CA GLY A 108 14.80 23.23 87.20
C GLY A 108 14.30 24.27 86.20
N GLU A 109 14.41 25.54 86.56
CA GLU A 109 14.10 26.70 85.72
C GLU A 109 14.86 26.66 84.38
N GLY A 110 14.13 26.83 83.27
CA GLY A 110 14.70 27.04 81.93
C GLY A 110 14.17 26.07 80.88
N GLY A 111 12.98 26.32 80.29
CA GLY A 111 12.43 25.39 79.31
C GLY A 111 11.25 25.86 78.45
N ASN A 112 10.97 27.17 78.36
CA ASN A 112 9.83 27.66 77.56
C ASN A 112 10.21 27.97 76.09
N ASP A 113 11.49 28.27 75.82
CA ASP A 113 11.94 28.68 74.48
C ASP A 113 11.96 27.53 73.45
N THR A 114 12.24 26.30 73.89
CA THR A 114 12.30 25.13 73.00
C THR A 114 10.92 24.69 72.48
N SER A 115 9.85 25.01 73.22
CA SER A 115 8.47 24.70 72.80
C SER A 115 8.01 25.64 71.69
N ALA A 116 8.24 26.95 71.86
CA ALA A 116 7.89 27.98 70.87
C ALA A 116 8.67 27.80 69.56
N VAL A 117 9.97 27.45 69.63
CA VAL A 117 10.81 27.20 68.44
C VAL A 117 10.31 25.98 67.66
N ARG A 118 9.93 24.89 68.33
CA ARG A 118 9.35 23.70 67.66
C ARG A 118 8.02 24.01 66.97
N ILE A 119 7.16 24.80 67.61
CA ILE A 119 5.91 25.25 67.01
C ILE A 119 6.20 26.10 65.76
N GLY A 120 7.14 27.06 65.83
CA GLY A 120 7.53 27.88 64.69
C GLY A 120 8.09 27.08 63.52
N GLN A 121 8.94 26.07 63.78
CA GLN A 121 9.46 25.17 62.76
C GLN A 121 8.36 24.34 62.10
N SER A 122 7.41 23.81 62.89
CA SER A 122 6.27 23.06 62.36
C SER A 122 5.34 23.93 61.51
N MET A 123 5.09 25.17 61.94
CA MET A 123 4.30 26.15 61.19
C MET A 123 4.98 26.53 59.87
N HIS A 124 6.30 26.72 59.88
CA HIS A 124 7.07 27.00 58.66
C HIS A 124 7.00 25.85 57.66
N LEU A 125 7.17 24.61 58.12
CA LEU A 125 7.06 23.42 57.28
C LEU A 125 5.66 23.26 56.68
N LEU A 126 4.62 23.41 57.50
CA LEU A 126 3.22 23.35 57.03
C LEU A 126 2.91 24.46 56.03
N THR A 127 3.46 25.66 56.22
CA THR A 127 3.29 26.77 55.26
C THR A 127 3.95 26.45 53.91
N GLN A 128 5.17 25.86 53.93
CA GLN A 128 5.84 25.42 52.71
C GLN A 128 5.07 24.30 51.99
N GLN A 129 4.51 23.36 52.75
CA GLN A 129 3.67 22.29 52.20
C GLN A 129 2.37 22.83 51.61
N LEU A 130 1.67 23.74 52.30
CA LEU A 130 0.47 24.40 51.79
C LEU A 130 0.75 25.13 50.48
N PHE A 131 1.84 25.90 50.42
CA PHE A 131 2.24 26.60 49.20
C PHE A 131 2.53 25.64 48.04
N THR A 132 3.18 24.51 48.33
CA THR A 132 3.49 23.48 47.32
C THR A 132 2.20 22.84 46.79
N LEU A 133 1.27 22.47 47.67
CA LEU A 133 -0.02 21.89 47.30
C LEU A 133 -0.88 22.89 46.52
N GLU A 134 -0.91 24.16 46.90
CA GLU A 134 -1.61 25.20 46.15
C GLU A 134 -1.05 25.36 44.73
N ASN A 135 0.27 25.25 44.58
CA ASN A 135 0.90 25.29 43.27
C ASN A 135 0.54 24.06 42.42
N GLN A 136 0.55 22.86 43.02
CA GLN A 136 0.14 21.63 42.35
C GLN A 136 -1.34 21.66 41.94
N VAL A 137 -2.22 22.19 42.79
CA VAL A 137 -3.65 22.36 42.44
C VAL A 137 -3.82 23.34 41.28
N ARG A 138 -3.03 24.42 41.23
CA ARG A 138 -3.04 25.35 40.09
C ARG A 138 -2.58 24.66 38.80
N GLU A 139 -1.53 23.86 38.86
CA GLU A 139 -1.03 23.11 37.72
C GLU A 139 -2.03 22.06 37.22
N LEU A 140 -2.62 21.27 38.12
CA LEU A 140 -3.66 20.30 37.78
C LEU A 140 -4.88 20.96 37.13
N LYS A 141 -5.29 22.14 37.61
CA LYS A 141 -6.37 22.92 36.99
C LYS A 141 -6.01 23.35 35.57
N ALA A 142 -4.78 23.80 35.33
CA ALA A 142 -4.30 24.19 34.01
C ALA A 142 -4.27 23.00 33.04
N LEU A 143 -3.74 21.86 33.49
CA LEU A 143 -3.72 20.61 32.71
C LEU A 143 -5.13 20.12 32.38
N ASN A 144 -6.04 20.14 33.36
CA ASN A 144 -7.43 19.74 33.12
C ASN A 144 -8.12 20.66 32.09
N ALA A 145 -7.87 21.97 32.16
CA ALA A 145 -8.39 22.92 31.18
C ALA A 145 -7.77 22.73 29.78
N GLN A 146 -6.53 22.27 29.69
CA GLN A 146 -5.91 21.90 28.42
C GLN A 146 -6.53 20.62 27.85
N LEU A 147 -6.65 19.57 28.67
CA LEU A 147 -7.26 18.31 28.23
C LEU A 147 -8.70 18.49 27.77
N ALA A 148 -9.49 19.34 28.45
CA ALA A 148 -10.85 19.67 28.03
C ALA A 148 -10.88 20.35 26.64
N ARG A 149 -9.92 21.25 26.38
CA ARG A 149 -9.78 21.91 25.06
C ARG A 149 -9.38 20.92 23.98
N GLU A 150 -8.42 20.05 24.25
CA GLU A 150 -7.96 19.03 23.31
C GLU A 150 -9.06 18.01 23.01
N SER A 151 -9.83 17.58 24.03
CA SER A 151 -10.99 16.70 23.84
C SER A 151 -12.07 17.34 22.97
N ALA A 152 -12.40 18.62 23.21
CA ALA A 152 -13.39 19.33 22.40
C ALA A 152 -12.92 19.50 20.95
N ALA A 153 -11.64 19.82 20.74
CA ALA A 153 -11.06 19.92 19.41
C ALA A 153 -11.08 18.57 18.67
N ALA A 154 -10.73 17.47 19.36
CA ALA A 154 -10.77 16.13 18.80
C ALA A 154 -12.21 15.70 18.44
N GLN A 155 -13.19 16.01 19.28
CA GLN A 155 -14.61 15.74 18.99
C GLN A 155 -15.11 16.55 17.79
N GLY A 156 -14.72 17.82 17.67
CA GLY A 156 -15.05 18.64 16.51
C GLY A 156 -14.47 18.09 15.21
N ALA A 157 -13.19 17.69 15.22
CA ALA A 157 -12.54 17.07 14.07
C ALA A 157 -13.19 15.73 13.69
N ALA A 158 -13.60 14.93 14.67
CA ALA A 158 -14.30 13.67 14.43
C ALA A 158 -15.67 13.90 13.75
N ALA A 159 -16.45 14.87 14.23
CA ALA A 159 -17.74 15.21 13.62
C ALA A 159 -17.58 15.76 12.19
N GLU A 160 -16.53 16.55 11.93
CA GLU A 160 -16.22 17.02 10.58
C GLU A 160 -15.90 15.85 9.63
N LEU A 161 -15.06 14.90 10.07
CA LEU A 161 -14.73 13.71 9.29
C LEU A 161 -15.96 12.83 9.05
N GLU A 162 -16.81 12.65 10.06
CA GLU A 162 -18.06 11.90 9.93
C GLU A 162 -18.97 12.55 8.88
N ASN A 163 -19.14 13.87 8.91
CA ASN A 163 -19.92 14.57 7.90
C ASN A 163 -19.29 14.50 6.50
N ARG A 164 -17.96 14.45 6.39
CA ARG A 164 -17.27 14.28 5.10
C ARG A 164 -17.37 12.87 4.53
N LEU A 165 -17.49 11.85 5.38
CA LEU A 165 -17.54 10.45 4.97
C LEU A 165 -18.96 9.93 4.78
N MET A 166 -19.87 10.38 5.66
CA MET A 166 -21.24 9.89 5.77
C MET A 166 -22.28 10.99 5.53
N GLY A 167 -21.85 12.22 5.27
CA GLY A 167 -22.78 13.30 4.95
C GLY A 167 -23.38 13.18 3.55
N PRO A 168 -24.38 14.02 3.26
CA PRO A 168 -25.13 13.97 2.01
C PRO A 168 -24.25 14.18 0.76
N GLN A 169 -23.15 14.93 0.89
CA GLN A 169 -22.21 15.11 -0.20
C GLN A 169 -21.49 13.80 -0.55
N ALA A 170 -21.00 13.06 0.46
CA ALA A 170 -20.32 11.79 0.26
C ALA A 170 -21.26 10.75 -0.38
N GLU A 171 -22.51 10.70 0.07
CA GLU A 171 -23.53 9.85 -0.53
C GLU A 171 -23.81 10.22 -1.99
N SER A 172 -23.90 11.53 -2.30
CA SER A 172 -24.11 12.00 -3.68
C SER A 172 -22.94 11.67 -4.61
N GLU A 173 -21.70 11.77 -4.12
CA GLU A 173 -20.49 11.41 -4.85
C GLU A 173 -20.44 9.89 -5.11
N LEU A 174 -20.79 9.09 -4.09
CA LEU A 174 -20.89 7.64 -4.22
C LEU A 174 -21.94 7.23 -5.26
N GLU A 175 -23.10 7.91 -5.27
CA GLU A 175 -24.14 7.64 -6.27
C GLU A 175 -23.70 8.01 -7.68
N CYS A 176 -23.04 9.16 -7.86
CA CYS A 176 -22.43 9.54 -9.13
C CYS A 176 -21.40 8.50 -9.61
N MET A 177 -20.57 7.98 -8.70
CA MET A 177 -19.60 6.92 -9.00
C MET A 177 -20.28 5.61 -9.39
N ARG A 178 -21.37 5.22 -8.71
CA ARG A 178 -22.16 4.02 -9.07
C ARG A 178 -22.78 4.15 -10.45
N LEU A 179 -23.38 5.29 -10.77
CA LEU A 179 -23.94 5.57 -12.08
C LEU A 179 -22.88 5.50 -13.18
N ARG A 180 -21.71 6.09 -12.95
CA ARG A 180 -20.57 6.03 -13.88
C ARG A 180 -20.08 4.59 -14.07
N THR A 181 -19.98 3.81 -13.00
CA THR A 181 -19.57 2.40 -13.06
C THR A 181 -20.56 1.57 -13.88
N ALA A 182 -21.87 1.79 -13.68
CA ALA A 182 -22.91 1.14 -14.45
C ALA A 182 -22.91 1.57 -15.93
N GLN A 183 -22.57 2.82 -16.23
CA GLN A 183 -22.39 3.29 -17.60
C GLN A 183 -21.19 2.60 -18.26
N TRP A 184 -20.02 2.61 -17.63
CA TRP A 184 -18.82 1.96 -18.17
C TRP A 184 -19.01 0.46 -18.36
N ALA A 185 -19.70 -0.23 -17.44
CA ALA A 185 -20.03 -1.64 -17.59
C ALA A 185 -20.89 -1.90 -18.86
N ARG A 186 -21.84 -1.01 -19.18
CA ARG A 186 -22.65 -1.09 -20.40
C ARG A 186 -21.81 -0.83 -21.65
N GLU A 187 -20.96 0.18 -21.63
CA GLU A 187 -20.08 0.53 -22.75
C GLU A 187 -19.09 -0.60 -23.05
N ILE A 188 -18.44 -1.16 -22.03
CA ILE A 188 -17.53 -2.31 -22.16
C ILE A 188 -18.26 -3.49 -22.79
N LYS A 189 -19.48 -3.81 -22.33
CA LYS A 189 -20.29 -4.89 -22.91
C LYS A 189 -20.60 -4.62 -24.37
N GLN A 190 -20.97 -3.39 -24.73
CA GLN A 190 -21.28 -3.03 -26.11
C GLN A 190 -20.05 -3.16 -27.02
N ILE A 191 -18.87 -2.72 -26.55
CA ILE A 191 -17.62 -2.87 -27.28
C ILE A 191 -17.31 -4.35 -27.47
N GLY A 192 -17.40 -5.16 -26.40
CA GLY A 192 -17.16 -6.61 -26.49
C GLY A 192 -18.06 -7.30 -27.51
N LEU A 193 -19.36 -6.95 -27.55
CA LEU A 193 -20.29 -7.48 -28.55
C LEU A 193 -19.91 -7.06 -29.98
N LYS A 194 -19.54 -5.79 -30.19
CA LYS A 194 -19.11 -5.30 -31.52
C LYS A 194 -17.84 -6.01 -31.99
N THR A 195 -16.84 -6.13 -31.13
CA THR A 195 -15.59 -6.81 -31.46
C THR A 195 -15.81 -8.29 -31.79
N GLU A 196 -16.72 -8.95 -31.08
CA GLU A 196 -17.07 -10.35 -31.36
C GLU A 196 -17.79 -10.50 -32.69
N ASP A 197 -18.71 -9.60 -33.03
CA ASP A 197 -19.41 -9.59 -34.32
C ASP A 197 -18.43 -9.33 -35.49
N GLU A 198 -17.53 -8.36 -35.35
CA GLU A 198 -16.45 -8.10 -36.32
C GLU A 198 -15.52 -9.32 -36.49
N ARG A 199 -15.23 -10.03 -35.39
CA ARG A 199 -14.43 -11.26 -35.46
C ARG A 199 -15.20 -12.37 -36.18
N GLN A 200 -16.49 -12.55 -35.90
CA GLN A 200 -17.33 -13.56 -36.54
C GLN A 200 -17.49 -13.31 -38.03
N THR A 201 -17.72 -12.06 -38.45
CA THR A 201 -17.79 -11.68 -39.87
C THR A 201 -16.47 -11.94 -40.60
N ARG A 202 -15.32 -11.59 -40.00
CA ARG A 202 -13.99 -11.92 -40.55
C ARG A 202 -13.78 -13.43 -40.69
N VAL A 203 -14.16 -14.22 -39.69
CA VAL A 203 -14.07 -15.68 -39.75
C VAL A 203 -14.99 -16.24 -40.83
N ALA A 204 -16.21 -15.72 -40.95
CA ALA A 204 -17.16 -16.14 -41.98
C ALA A 204 -16.63 -15.84 -43.40
N ALA A 205 -16.05 -14.65 -43.61
CA ALA A 205 -15.43 -14.26 -44.88
C ALA A 205 -14.23 -15.15 -45.23
N LYS A 206 -13.35 -15.43 -44.25
CA LYS A 206 -12.22 -16.35 -44.48
C LYS A 206 -12.70 -17.77 -44.75
N ARG A 207 -13.75 -18.24 -44.09
CA ARG A 207 -14.36 -19.54 -44.39
C ARG A 207 -14.96 -19.60 -45.80
N SER A 208 -15.60 -18.53 -46.29
CA SER A 208 -16.11 -18.53 -47.67
C SER A 208 -14.97 -18.49 -48.69
N GLU A 209 -13.90 -17.74 -48.43
CA GLU A 209 -12.69 -17.73 -49.26
C GLU A 209 -12.05 -19.12 -49.32
N VAL A 210 -11.87 -19.79 -48.18
CA VAL A 210 -11.35 -21.17 -48.14
C VAL A 210 -12.23 -22.12 -48.94
N ARG A 211 -13.56 -22.08 -48.78
CA ARG A 211 -14.47 -22.92 -49.57
C ARG A 211 -14.35 -22.67 -51.08
N ALA A 212 -14.20 -21.41 -51.49
CA ALA A 212 -14.02 -21.07 -52.91
C ALA A 212 -12.68 -21.60 -53.44
N LEU A 213 -11.60 -21.47 -52.66
CA LEU A 213 -10.29 -22.02 -52.99
C LEU A 213 -10.31 -23.55 -53.05
N GLU A 214 -10.98 -24.22 -52.11
CA GLU A 214 -11.19 -25.66 -52.13
C GLU A 214 -11.96 -26.08 -53.38
N GLN A 215 -13.05 -25.40 -53.73
CA GLN A 215 -13.81 -25.72 -54.95
C GLN A 215 -12.95 -25.55 -56.21
N ARG A 216 -12.11 -24.51 -56.26
CA ARG A 216 -11.14 -24.32 -57.34
C ARG A 216 -10.10 -25.44 -57.35
N LEU A 217 -9.57 -25.85 -56.19
CA LEU A 217 -8.63 -26.97 -56.08
C LEU A 217 -9.26 -28.28 -56.56
N ARG A 218 -10.54 -28.51 -56.24
CA ARG A 218 -11.28 -29.68 -56.70
C ARG A 218 -11.39 -29.76 -58.22
N SER A 219 -11.46 -28.63 -58.92
CA SER A 219 -11.45 -28.61 -60.39
C SER A 219 -10.14 -29.10 -61.00
N PHE A 220 -9.05 -29.11 -60.23
CA PHE A 220 -7.74 -29.62 -60.63
C PHE A 220 -7.49 -31.05 -60.12
N HIS A 221 -8.52 -31.76 -59.62
CA HIS A 221 -8.40 -33.16 -59.26
C HIS A 221 -7.98 -33.99 -60.48
N GLY A 222 -6.83 -34.65 -60.39
CA GLY A 222 -6.24 -35.46 -61.45
C GLY A 222 -4.88 -34.97 -61.96
N LEU A 223 -4.50 -33.71 -61.65
CA LEU A 223 -3.16 -33.22 -61.95
C LEU A 223 -2.14 -33.73 -60.93
N PRO A 224 -0.94 -34.15 -61.37
CA PRO A 224 0.16 -34.48 -60.48
C PRO A 224 0.50 -33.31 -59.53
N PRO A 225 0.94 -33.59 -58.28
CA PRO A 225 1.32 -32.54 -57.33
C PRO A 225 2.52 -31.70 -57.81
N ASP A 226 3.30 -32.20 -58.76
CA ASP A 226 4.39 -31.47 -59.41
C ASP A 226 3.90 -30.63 -60.61
N VAL A 227 4.39 -29.40 -60.70
CA VAL A 227 3.98 -28.41 -61.71
C VAL A 227 4.49 -28.77 -63.10
N GLU A 228 5.69 -29.33 -63.20
CA GLU A 228 6.23 -29.76 -64.49
C GLU A 228 5.49 -31.00 -65.01
N ALA A 229 5.30 -32.00 -64.16
CA ALA A 229 4.49 -33.17 -64.48
C ALA A 229 3.05 -32.81 -64.92
N SER A 230 2.43 -31.83 -64.26
CA SER A 230 1.12 -31.28 -64.65
C SER A 230 1.12 -30.66 -66.05
N ARG A 231 2.16 -29.90 -66.40
CA ARG A 231 2.29 -29.28 -67.73
C ARG A 231 2.43 -30.34 -68.82
N ASP A 232 3.17 -31.40 -68.54
CA ASP A 232 3.39 -32.46 -69.53
C ASP A 232 2.14 -33.31 -69.75
N GLU A 233 1.35 -33.57 -68.71
CA GLU A 233 0.06 -34.26 -68.84
C GLU A 233 -0.96 -33.40 -69.63
N VAL A 234 -0.99 -32.08 -69.40
CA VAL A 234 -1.82 -31.16 -70.22
C VAL A 234 -1.38 -31.18 -71.68
N LYS A 235 -0.07 -31.09 -71.96
CA LYS A 235 0.46 -31.18 -73.33
C LYS A 235 0.14 -32.52 -73.99
N ARG A 236 0.05 -33.61 -73.21
CA ARG A 236 -0.36 -34.93 -73.71
C ARG A 236 -1.82 -34.91 -74.13
N ALA A 237 -2.71 -34.49 -73.23
CA ALA A 237 -4.14 -34.39 -73.51
C ALA A 237 -4.44 -33.46 -74.70
N GLN A 238 -3.70 -32.35 -74.84
CA GLN A 238 -3.83 -31.43 -75.97
C GLN A 238 -3.52 -32.12 -77.30
N ARG A 239 -2.44 -32.91 -77.35
CA ARG A 239 -2.04 -33.67 -78.55
C ARG A 239 -3.08 -34.70 -78.93
N GLU A 240 -3.65 -35.41 -77.96
CA GLU A 240 -4.72 -36.37 -78.21
C GLU A 240 -5.99 -35.68 -78.75
N LEU A 241 -6.39 -34.54 -78.18
CA LEU A 241 -7.53 -33.76 -78.66
C LEU A 241 -7.36 -33.33 -80.13
N ASP A 242 -6.17 -32.84 -80.48
CA ASP A 242 -5.90 -32.39 -81.84
C ASP A 242 -5.89 -33.56 -82.83
N GLN A 243 -5.37 -34.73 -82.44
CA GLN A 243 -5.50 -35.95 -83.24
C GLN A 243 -6.98 -36.31 -83.50
N TRP A 244 -7.84 -36.24 -82.46
CA TRP A 244 -9.27 -36.49 -82.63
C TRP A 244 -9.96 -35.45 -83.52
N LYS A 245 -9.57 -34.17 -83.45
CA LYS A 245 -10.09 -33.12 -84.34
C LYS A 245 -9.70 -33.35 -85.79
N THR A 246 -8.44 -33.66 -86.08
CA THR A 246 -7.99 -33.96 -87.43
C THR A 246 -8.72 -35.18 -87.98
N LYS A 247 -8.86 -36.24 -87.17
CA LYS A 247 -9.60 -37.44 -87.56
C LYS A 247 -11.06 -37.13 -87.89
N ARG A 248 -11.72 -36.28 -87.08
CA ARG A 248 -13.08 -35.81 -87.35
C ARG A 248 -13.15 -34.99 -88.63
N GLU A 249 -12.21 -34.09 -88.87
CA GLU A 249 -12.16 -33.27 -90.10
C GLU A 249 -11.95 -34.12 -91.35
N ASP A 250 -11.08 -35.14 -91.29
CA ASP A 250 -10.88 -36.07 -92.39
C ASP A 250 -12.13 -36.92 -92.65
N MET A 251 -12.83 -37.36 -91.60
CA MET A 251 -14.13 -38.02 -91.75
C MET A 251 -15.18 -37.10 -92.39
N PHE A 252 -15.19 -35.81 -92.05
CA PHE A 252 -16.10 -34.83 -92.65
C PHE A 252 -15.77 -34.53 -94.11
N LYS A 253 -14.50 -34.58 -94.51
CA LYS A 253 -14.10 -34.42 -95.93
C LYS A 253 -14.45 -35.63 -96.79
N GLN A 254 -14.71 -36.78 -96.16
CA GLN A 254 -15.10 -38.03 -96.84
C GLN A 254 -16.62 -38.21 -96.99
N MET A 255 -17.44 -37.32 -96.39
CA MET A 255 -18.88 -37.22 -96.63
C MET A 255 -19.19 -36.18 -97.69
#